data_AF-A0A836TQV4-F1
#
_entry.id   AF-A0A836TQV4-F1
#
_cell.length_a   1.000
_cell.length_b   1.000
_cell.length_c   1.000
_cell.angle_alpha   90.00
_cell.angle_beta   90.00
_cell.angle_gamma   90.00
#
_symmetry.space_group_name_H-M   'P 1'
#
loop_
_entity.id
_entity.type
_entity.pdbx_description
1 polymer ?
#
loop_
_entity_poly.entity_id
_entity_poly.type
_entity_poly.pdbx_seq_one_letter_code
_entity_poly.pdbx_strand_id
1 'polypeptide(L)'
;MRHISVINRLYLLILFFFVAILTGINNHYLYSYIGYETLEEQHVLLNLVQNQFDSCLIEDVEGEKCVAMMLSGLSSTTLTSELEVSEDGERLFSNRLDIFTERSEIHSTNTIRYKQHEITLSLFKRPTPPILVSVFQSMTFSLPELIQRIIDEDWSGARNFFYTVAWPRSRPAFWLAVFSLFLFRMASLREQVLKRLLNMREREVVRARNDLKNLNKRVSELGGAKEINEEELLKAQRNIKKLRLSLKNTHDIDQYEISHLEGELEKENQFALELIQENEDLSVQLRAIQKATLKKDRQIRKDEETLDYGLTTEKIRIKNKIYEALSKNPSITNHNGLIKVYQGKHHSKTFVQQVARALDKNTFLREQVMAVYSIRYNRRLRGKMVVLMDEHSKNYVANIYDYCDEGFGAQIDLGTTKIWEACLKAKCIINLSDMFKKYELRVHENGDVLNEL
;
A
#
# COMPACT_ATOMS: atom_id res chain seq x y z
N MET A 1 -40.93 30.59 -1.42
CA MET A 1 -39.63 30.56 -2.14
C MET A 1 -38.40 30.62 -1.23
N ARG A 2 -38.31 31.51 -0.23
CA ARG A 2 -37.14 31.58 0.69
C ARG A 2 -36.82 30.26 1.42
N HIS A 3 -37.82 29.54 1.95
CA HIS A 3 -37.58 28.28 2.68
C HIS A 3 -37.02 27.14 1.81
N ILE A 4 -37.44 27.02 0.55
CA ILE A 4 -36.92 26.00 -0.38
C ILE A 4 -35.46 26.28 -0.74
N SER A 5 -35.09 27.56 -0.90
CA SER A 5 -33.70 27.97 -1.15
C SER A 5 -32.77 27.67 0.03
N VAL A 6 -33.24 27.89 1.26
CA VAL A 6 -32.46 27.60 2.48
C VAL A 6 -32.24 26.09 2.65
N ILE A 7 -33.27 25.28 2.43
CA ILE A 7 -33.18 23.82 2.53
C ILE A 7 -32.20 23.26 1.48
N ASN A 8 -32.29 23.71 0.23
CA ASN A 8 -31.36 23.28 -0.82
C ASN A 8 -29.90 23.67 -0.53
N ARG A 9 -29.68 24.86 0.04
CA ARG A 9 -28.33 25.31 0.46
C ARG A 9 -27.78 24.45 1.60
N LEU A 10 -28.61 24.09 2.57
CA LEU A 10 -28.22 23.21 3.67
C LEU A 10 -27.82 21.83 3.16
N TYR A 11 -28.57 21.27 2.21
CA TYR A 11 -28.25 19.96 1.62
C TYR A 11 -26.96 19.97 0.78
N LEU A 12 -26.73 21.01 -0.03
CA LEU A 12 -25.46 21.17 -0.75
C LEU A 12 -24.27 21.29 0.20
N LEU A 13 -24.46 21.96 1.34
CA LEU A 13 -23.45 22.09 2.38
C LEU A 13 -23.17 20.72 3.04
N ILE A 14 -24.20 19.93 3.36
CA ILE A 14 -24.03 18.56 3.86
C ILE A 14 -23.27 17.69 2.85
N LEU A 15 -23.64 17.77 1.56
CA LEU A 15 -22.97 17.02 0.49
C LEU A 15 -21.50 17.44 0.34
N PHE A 16 -21.21 18.73 0.44
CA PHE A 16 -19.85 19.25 0.45
C PHE A 16 -19.03 18.69 1.63
N PHE A 17 -19.57 18.72 2.85
CA PHE A 17 -18.90 18.14 4.02
C PHE A 17 -18.69 16.63 3.89
N PHE A 18 -19.67 15.90 3.35
CA PHE A 18 -19.55 14.48 3.10
C PHE A 18 -18.40 14.15 2.15
N VAL A 19 -18.30 14.87 1.03
CA VAL A 19 -17.19 14.74 0.07
C VAL A 19 -15.86 15.10 0.72
N ALA A 20 -15.81 16.17 1.54
CA ALA A 20 -14.60 16.59 2.24
C ALA A 20 -14.10 15.52 3.23
N ILE A 21 -15.00 14.89 3.99
CA ILE A 21 -14.67 13.81 4.92
C ILE A 21 -14.11 12.59 4.16
N LEU A 22 -14.79 12.14 3.11
CA LEU A 22 -14.33 10.99 2.31
C LEU A 22 -12.99 11.28 1.63
N THR A 23 -12.80 12.51 1.15
CA THR A 23 -11.51 12.96 0.63
C THR A 23 -10.43 12.91 1.70
N GLY A 24 -10.74 13.33 2.94
CA GLY A 24 -9.83 13.22 4.08
C GLY A 24 -9.42 11.78 4.38
N ILE A 25 -10.37 10.85 4.38
CA ILE A 25 -10.10 9.42 4.58
C ILE A 25 -9.18 8.89 3.47
N ASN A 26 -9.49 9.18 2.20
CA ASN A 26 -8.67 8.76 1.07
C ASN A 26 -7.24 9.32 1.17
N ASN A 27 -7.11 10.60 1.51
CA ASN A 27 -5.82 11.26 1.63
C ASN A 27 -5.00 10.67 2.78
N HIS A 28 -5.63 10.34 3.92
CA HIS A 28 -4.94 9.68 5.02
C HIS A 28 -4.26 8.39 4.56
N TYR A 29 -4.98 7.50 3.87
CA TYR A 29 -4.40 6.26 3.34
C TYR A 29 -3.30 6.51 2.30
N LEU A 30 -3.50 7.47 1.40
CA LEU A 30 -2.50 7.83 0.40
C LEU A 30 -1.18 8.29 1.05
N TYR A 31 -1.24 9.20 2.02
CA TYR A 31 -0.03 9.73 2.65
C TYR A 31 0.59 8.74 3.64
N SER A 32 -0.18 7.84 4.25
CA SER A 32 0.38 6.71 5.00
C SER A 32 1.20 5.79 4.10
N TYR A 33 0.71 5.49 2.89
CA TYR A 33 1.45 4.69 1.91
C TYR A 33 2.71 5.40 1.42
N ILE A 34 2.62 6.68 1.04
CA ILE A 34 3.79 7.48 0.64
C ILE A 34 4.83 7.56 1.76
N GLY A 35 4.37 7.64 3.03
CA GLY A 35 5.25 7.63 4.19
C GLY A 35 6.01 6.33 4.34
N TYR A 36 5.36 5.19 4.12
CA TYR A 36 6.01 3.88 4.11
C TYR A 36 7.05 3.75 2.98
N GLU A 37 6.70 4.11 1.75
CA GLU A 37 7.65 4.09 0.61
C GLU A 37 8.84 5.01 0.85
N THR A 38 8.61 6.21 1.41
CA THR A 38 9.67 7.16 1.74
C THR A 38 10.67 6.57 2.74
N LEU A 39 10.19 5.86 3.75
CA LEU A 39 11.04 5.24 4.76
C LEU A 39 11.88 4.11 4.16
N GLU A 40 11.30 3.31 3.27
CA GLU A 40 12.00 2.26 2.52
C GLU A 40 13.08 2.85 1.59
N GLU A 41 12.74 3.89 0.82
CA GLU A 41 13.69 4.64 -0.02
C GLU A 41 14.88 5.17 0.79
N GLN A 42 14.61 5.82 1.93
CA GLN A 42 15.66 6.36 2.80
C GLN A 42 16.58 5.27 3.34
N HIS A 43 16.03 4.12 3.76
CA HIS A 43 16.84 2.99 4.22
C HIS A 43 17.73 2.42 3.11
N VAL A 44 17.22 2.29 1.89
CA VAL A 44 18.03 1.84 0.75
C VAL A 44 19.16 2.80 0.47
N LEU A 45 18.89 4.11 0.47
CA LEU A 45 19.93 5.12 0.24
C LEU A 45 20.98 5.12 1.36
N LEU A 46 20.57 5.05 2.64
CA LEU A 46 21.49 4.99 3.78
C LEU A 46 22.39 3.75 3.73
N ASN A 47 21.84 2.60 3.34
CA ASN A 47 22.62 1.37 3.17
C ASN A 47 23.63 1.50 2.02
N LEU A 48 23.26 2.18 0.93
CA LEU A 48 24.15 2.40 -0.20
C LEU A 48 25.31 3.33 0.16
N VAL A 49 25.02 4.42 0.88
CA VAL A 49 26.05 5.34 1.39
C VAL A 49 26.96 4.64 2.39
N GLN A 50 26.41 3.83 3.29
CA GLN A 50 27.20 3.03 4.22
C GLN A 50 28.14 2.07 3.48
N ASN A 51 27.65 1.32 2.49
CA ASN A 51 28.48 0.40 1.71
C ASN A 51 29.61 1.13 0.97
N GLN A 52 29.35 2.34 0.48
CA GLN A 52 30.37 3.16 -0.17
C GLN A 52 31.42 3.65 0.84
N PHE A 53 31.00 4.00 2.05
CA PHE A 53 31.91 4.38 3.13
C PHE A 53 32.79 3.20 3.56
N ASP A 54 32.19 2.03 3.79
CA ASP A 54 32.91 0.80 4.15
C ASP A 54 33.95 0.44 3.08
N SER A 55 33.60 0.58 1.80
CA SER A 55 34.52 0.31 0.68
C SER A 55 35.70 1.28 0.64
N CYS A 56 35.46 2.56 0.93
CA CYS A 56 36.47 3.61 0.91
C CYS A 56 37.43 3.53 2.11
N LEU A 57 36.94 3.07 3.27
CA LEU A 57 37.78 2.81 4.44
C LEU A 57 38.72 1.59 4.28
N ILE A 58 38.36 0.62 3.41
CA ILE A 58 39.17 -0.57 3.13
C ILE A 58 40.45 -0.23 2.34
N GLU A 59 40.48 0.87 1.58
CA GLU A 59 41.60 1.24 0.70
C GLU A 59 42.74 2.02 1.39
N ASP A 60 42.84 2.00 2.72
CA ASP A 60 43.93 2.64 3.51
C ASP A 60 44.07 4.16 3.27
N VAL A 61 43.02 4.78 2.72
CA VAL A 61 42.90 6.24 2.62
C VAL A 61 42.61 6.77 4.02
N GLU A 62 43.37 7.76 4.48
CA GLU A 62 43.10 8.47 5.74
C GLU A 62 41.59 8.76 5.86
N GLY A 63 40.92 8.23 6.89
CA GLY A 63 39.45 8.30 7.01
C GLY A 63 38.85 9.70 6.81
N GLU A 64 39.59 10.76 7.16
CA GLU A 64 39.22 12.15 6.86
C GLU A 64 39.08 12.43 5.35
N LYS A 65 39.98 11.92 4.51
CA LYS A 65 39.87 12.02 3.04
C LYS A 65 38.67 11.23 2.51
N CYS A 66 38.33 10.10 3.14
CA CYS A 66 37.17 9.31 2.77
C CYS A 66 35.86 10.06 3.07
N VAL A 67 35.75 10.64 4.27
CA VAL A 67 34.65 11.53 4.66
C VAL A 67 34.55 12.72 3.70
N ALA A 68 35.67 13.39 3.40
CA ALA A 68 35.69 14.53 2.50
C ALA A 68 35.26 14.17 1.06
N MET A 69 35.73 13.04 0.51
CA MET A 69 35.30 12.57 -0.81
C MET A 69 33.81 12.22 -0.85
N MET A 70 33.30 11.56 0.20
CA MET A 70 31.87 11.28 0.32
C MET A 70 31.04 12.55 0.41
N LEU A 71 31.42 13.50 1.27
CA LEU A 71 30.71 14.77 1.40
C LEU A 71 30.71 15.53 0.07
N SER A 72 31.80 15.46 -0.70
CA SER A 72 31.87 16.01 -2.06
C SER A 72 30.93 15.28 -3.04
N GLY A 73 30.85 13.95 -3.00
CA GLY A 73 29.93 13.16 -3.83
C GLY A 73 28.46 13.41 -3.46
N LEU A 74 28.13 13.42 -2.18
CA LEU A 74 26.78 13.63 -1.67
C LEU A 74 26.29 15.06 -1.92
N SER A 75 27.18 16.06 -1.76
CA SER A 75 26.84 17.46 -2.05
C SER A 75 26.63 17.75 -3.54
N SER A 76 27.25 16.97 -4.43
CA SER A 76 27.05 17.07 -5.88
C SER A 76 25.89 16.23 -6.41
N THR A 77 25.33 15.34 -5.60
CA THR A 77 24.20 14.49 -5.98
C THR A 77 22.87 15.18 -5.64
N THR A 78 21.95 15.24 -6.61
CA THR A 78 20.58 15.71 -6.37
C THR A 78 19.77 14.64 -5.64
N LEU A 79 19.83 14.67 -4.31
CA LEU A 79 19.02 13.80 -3.47
C LEU A 79 17.57 14.31 -3.38
N THR A 80 16.62 13.38 -3.44
CA THR A 80 15.20 13.66 -3.18
C THR A 80 14.87 13.86 -1.69
N SER A 81 15.84 13.57 -0.82
CA SER A 81 15.77 13.78 0.63
C SER A 81 16.84 14.76 1.07
N GLU A 82 16.53 15.52 2.11
CA GLU A 82 17.50 16.33 2.84
C GLU A 82 18.43 15.39 3.61
N LEU A 83 19.72 15.70 3.65
CA LEU A 83 20.80 14.94 4.26
C LEU A 83 21.52 15.82 5.27
N GLU A 84 21.72 15.27 6.45
CA GLU A 84 22.59 15.81 7.49
C GLU A 84 23.65 14.76 7.84
N VAL A 85 24.90 15.21 7.91
CA VAL A 85 26.04 14.40 8.33
C VAL A 85 26.64 15.05 9.56
N SER A 86 26.77 14.29 10.64
CA SER A 86 27.46 14.70 11.86
C SER A 86 28.56 13.71 12.24
N GLU A 87 29.58 14.19 12.93
CA GLU A 87 30.69 13.41 13.49
C GLU A 87 30.75 13.72 14.98
N ASP A 88 30.63 12.69 15.83
CA ASP A 88 30.60 12.80 17.29
C ASP A 88 29.56 13.80 17.83
N GLY A 89 28.47 13.98 17.08
CA GLY A 89 27.40 14.94 17.39
C GLY A 89 27.63 16.35 16.84
N GLU A 90 28.81 16.66 16.28
CA GLU A 90 29.04 17.92 15.58
C GLU A 90 28.63 17.84 14.11
N ARG A 91 27.87 18.83 13.62
CA ARG A 91 27.33 18.83 12.26
C ARG A 91 28.39 19.20 11.23
N LEU A 92 28.79 18.24 10.39
CA LEU A 92 29.75 18.44 9.31
C LEU A 92 29.11 18.99 8.03
N PHE A 93 27.90 18.51 7.70
CA PHE A 93 27.19 18.91 6.50
C PHE A 93 25.69 18.88 6.73
N SER A 94 24.99 19.83 6.11
CA SER A 94 23.54 19.81 6.03
C SER A 94 23.11 20.58 4.79
N ASN A 95 22.35 19.92 3.92
CA ASN A 95 21.55 20.60 2.90
C ASN A 95 20.10 20.81 3.38
N ARG A 96 19.84 20.57 4.67
CA ARG A 96 18.53 20.76 5.27
C ARG A 96 18.15 22.23 5.09
N LEU A 97 17.07 22.44 4.36
CA LEU A 97 16.47 23.75 4.28
C LEU A 97 15.69 23.94 5.58
N ASP A 98 16.06 24.95 6.37
CA ASP A 98 15.31 25.42 7.56
C ASP A 98 14.00 26.09 7.13
N ILE A 99 13.21 25.41 6.30
CA ILE A 99 11.88 25.82 5.92
C ILE A 99 10.95 25.22 6.96
N PHE A 100 10.38 26.10 7.79
CA PHE A 100 9.22 25.76 8.60
C PHE A 100 8.06 25.40 7.67
N THR A 101 7.91 24.11 7.38
CA THR A 101 6.72 23.58 6.71
C THR A 101 5.88 22.82 7.72
N GLU A 102 4.56 22.95 7.65
CA GLU A 102 3.63 22.18 8.48
C GLU A 102 3.55 20.69 8.07
N ARG A 103 4.37 20.25 7.12
CA ARG A 103 4.38 18.87 6.62
C ARG A 103 5.05 17.96 7.65
N SER A 104 4.49 16.77 7.87
CA SER A 104 5.10 15.81 8.80
C SER A 104 6.39 15.25 8.22
N GLU A 105 7.45 15.31 9.03
CA GLU A 105 8.79 14.86 8.68
C GLU A 105 8.94 13.36 8.95
N ILE A 106 9.53 12.66 7.99
CA ILE A 106 10.02 11.29 8.13
C ILE A 106 11.54 11.38 8.12
N HIS A 107 12.14 10.85 9.18
CA HIS A 107 13.59 10.82 9.33
C HIS A 107 14.08 9.39 9.49
N SER A 108 15.20 9.10 8.85
CA SER A 108 15.91 7.83 8.99
C SER A 108 17.37 8.15 9.28
N THR A 109 17.96 7.44 10.23
CA THR A 109 19.35 7.65 10.62
C THR A 109 20.15 6.37 10.48
N ASN A 110 21.44 6.53 10.16
CA ASN A 110 22.41 5.47 10.17
C ASN A 110 23.72 5.98 10.78
N THR A 111 24.35 5.19 11.63
CA THR A 111 25.58 5.57 12.33
C THR A 111 26.71 4.64 11.90
N ILE A 112 27.77 5.24 11.37
CA ILE A 112 28.97 4.55 10.93
C ILE A 112 30.06 4.82 11.97
N ARG A 113 30.63 3.75 12.52
CA ARG A 113 31.71 3.86 13.51
C ARG A 113 33.05 3.70 12.82
N TYR A 114 33.93 4.69 12.97
CA TYR A 114 35.29 4.66 12.46
C TYR A 114 36.28 5.07 13.55
N LYS A 115 37.15 4.13 13.96
CA LYS A 115 38.06 4.30 15.10
C LYS A 115 37.29 4.75 16.37
N GLN A 116 37.55 5.97 16.85
CA GLN A 116 36.89 6.57 18.02
C GLN A 116 35.79 7.57 17.64
N HIS A 117 35.53 7.77 16.33
CA HIS A 117 34.57 8.72 15.81
C HIS A 117 33.28 8.01 15.36
N GLU A 118 32.13 8.60 15.68
CA GLU A 118 30.82 8.18 15.21
C GLU A 118 30.28 9.16 14.17
N ILE A 119 30.19 8.71 12.93
CA ILE A 119 29.63 9.50 11.83
C ILE A 119 28.15 9.13 11.69
N THR A 120 27.25 10.08 11.90
CA THR A 120 25.80 9.88 11.77
C THR A 120 25.30 10.51 10.48
N LEU A 121 24.66 9.70 9.64
CA LEU A 121 23.96 10.09 8.44
C LEU A 121 22.46 10.13 8.73
N SER A 122 21.84 11.29 8.57
CA SER A 122 20.41 11.49 8.79
C SER A 122 19.74 11.97 7.51
N LEU A 123 18.76 11.23 7.02
CA LEU A 123 17.92 11.64 5.90
C LEU A 123 16.57 12.13 6.41
N PHE A 124 16.13 13.26 5.87
CA PHE A 124 14.84 13.88 6.17
C PHE A 124 14.04 14.06 4.88
N LYS A 125 12.74 13.77 4.94
CA LYS A 125 11.79 14.07 3.86
C LYS A 125 10.47 14.45 4.50
N ARG A 126 9.78 15.45 3.93
CA ARG A 126 8.48 15.91 4.42
C ARG A 126 7.37 15.63 3.40
N PRO A 127 7.01 14.34 3.18
CA PRO A 127 6.12 13.96 2.09
C PRO A 127 4.65 14.31 2.37
N THR A 128 4.27 14.43 3.64
CA THR A 128 2.86 14.43 4.05
C THR A 128 2.40 15.81 4.53
N PRO A 129 1.47 16.48 3.82
CA PRO A 129 0.88 17.73 4.26
C PRO A 129 -0.16 17.54 5.37
N PRO A 130 -0.51 18.61 6.12
CA PRO A 130 -1.64 18.58 7.03
C PRO A 130 -2.92 18.13 6.34
N ILE A 131 -3.75 17.36 7.06
CA ILE A 131 -4.92 16.71 6.45
C ILE A 131 -5.86 17.73 5.79
N LEU A 132 -6.11 18.87 6.45
CA LEU A 132 -6.98 19.93 5.93
C LEU A 132 -6.42 20.56 4.66
N VAL A 133 -5.11 20.85 4.63
CA VAL A 133 -4.42 21.38 3.44
C VAL A 133 -4.54 20.38 2.30
N SER A 134 -4.30 19.10 2.60
CA SER A 134 -4.40 18.03 1.61
C SER A 134 -5.81 17.89 1.01
N VAL A 135 -6.85 17.99 1.85
CA VAL A 135 -8.26 17.92 1.43
C VAL A 135 -8.58 19.11 0.57
N PHE A 136 -8.19 20.31 0.98
CA PHE A 136 -8.40 21.53 0.21
C PHE A 136 -7.72 21.44 -1.16
N GLN A 137 -6.45 21.03 -1.20
CA GLN A 137 -5.71 20.82 -2.46
C GLN A 137 -6.41 19.78 -3.36
N SER A 138 -6.88 18.68 -2.78
CA SER A 138 -7.56 17.63 -3.53
C SER A 138 -8.91 18.09 -4.09
N MET A 139 -9.69 18.84 -3.31
CA MET A 139 -11.00 19.36 -3.74
C MET A 139 -10.87 20.54 -4.72
N THR A 140 -9.75 21.25 -4.72
CA THR A 140 -9.51 22.44 -5.56
C THR A 140 -8.54 22.20 -6.71
N PHE A 141 -8.14 20.96 -7.00
CA PHE A 141 -7.14 20.67 -8.05
C PHE A 141 -5.82 21.41 -7.85
N SER A 142 -5.41 21.57 -6.59
CA SER A 142 -4.21 22.32 -6.22
C SER A 142 -4.16 23.70 -6.88
N LEU A 143 -5.31 24.36 -7.05
CA LEU A 143 -5.40 25.64 -7.76
C LEU A 143 -4.38 26.69 -7.26
N PRO A 144 -4.12 26.84 -5.95
CA PRO A 144 -3.08 27.76 -5.49
C PRO A 144 -1.67 27.43 -6.02
N GLU A 145 -1.28 26.15 -5.99
CA GLU A 145 0.02 25.67 -6.50
C GLU A 145 0.10 25.80 -8.03
N LEU A 146 -1.03 25.59 -8.72
CA LEU A 146 -1.13 25.76 -10.17
C LEU A 146 -0.94 27.22 -10.57
N ILE A 147 -1.60 28.16 -9.87
CA ILE A 147 -1.44 29.59 -10.11
C ILE A 147 0.00 30.03 -9.89
N GLN A 148 0.62 29.56 -8.80
CA GLN A 148 2.01 29.88 -8.50
C GLN A 148 2.96 29.39 -9.60
N ARG A 149 2.76 28.17 -10.12
CA ARG A 149 3.59 27.66 -11.24
C ARG A 149 3.35 28.38 -12.56
N ILE A 150 2.14 28.90 -12.80
CA ILE A 150 1.90 29.75 -13.97
C ILE A 150 2.74 31.04 -13.88
N ILE A 151 2.93 31.56 -12.66
CA ILE A 151 3.74 32.76 -12.41
C ILE A 151 5.25 32.44 -12.50
N ASP A 152 5.68 31.29 -11.98
CA ASP A 152 7.10 30.95 -11.81
C ASP A 152 7.72 30.16 -12.99
N GLU A 153 6.97 29.25 -13.64
CA GLU A 153 7.48 28.23 -14.58
C GLU A 153 6.79 28.24 -15.97
N ASP A 154 5.97 29.27 -16.25
CA ASP A 154 5.09 29.39 -17.43
C ASP A 154 3.99 28.30 -17.56
N TRP A 155 3.17 28.42 -18.60
CA TRP A 155 2.05 27.51 -18.87
C TRP A 155 2.47 26.04 -19.08
N SER A 156 3.65 25.80 -19.62
CA SER A 156 4.16 24.44 -19.84
C SER A 156 4.47 23.74 -18.51
N GLY A 157 5.10 24.43 -17.56
CA GLY A 157 5.36 23.95 -16.20
C GLY A 157 4.07 23.68 -15.45
N ALA A 158 3.13 24.62 -15.50
CA ALA A 158 1.80 24.47 -14.89
C ALA A 158 1.01 23.28 -15.48
N ARG A 159 1.03 23.10 -16.81
CA ARG A 159 0.38 21.96 -17.46
C ARG A 159 0.99 20.63 -17.02
N ASN A 160 2.32 20.54 -16.99
CA ASN A 160 3.00 19.32 -16.55
C ASN A 160 2.63 18.99 -15.11
N PHE A 161 2.69 19.98 -14.21
CA PHE A 161 2.25 19.84 -12.82
C PHE A 161 0.79 19.40 -12.70
N PHE A 162 -0.11 19.96 -13.51
CA PHE A 162 -1.52 19.57 -13.47
C PHE A 162 -1.71 18.08 -13.75
N TYR A 163 -1.11 17.55 -14.82
CA TYR A 163 -1.31 16.15 -15.20
C TYR A 163 -0.54 15.16 -14.33
N THR A 164 0.63 15.55 -13.82
CA THR A 164 1.51 14.66 -13.04
C THR A 164 1.21 14.68 -11.54
N VAL A 165 0.70 15.80 -11.01
CA VAL A 165 0.50 16.00 -9.58
C VAL A 165 -0.95 16.34 -9.24
N ALA A 166 -1.50 17.42 -9.80
CA ALA A 166 -2.80 17.94 -9.35
C ALA A 166 -3.98 17.01 -9.70
N TRP A 167 -4.05 16.53 -10.94
CA TRP A 167 -5.13 15.66 -11.41
C TRP A 167 -5.14 14.30 -10.71
N PRO A 168 -4.02 13.54 -10.61
CA PRO A 168 -3.99 12.29 -9.87
C PRO A 168 -4.44 12.44 -8.42
N ARG A 169 -4.02 13.52 -7.74
CA ARG A 169 -4.41 13.86 -6.37
C ARG A 169 -5.91 14.14 -6.23
N SER A 170 -6.49 14.88 -7.18
CA SER A 170 -7.87 15.36 -7.10
C SER A 170 -8.91 14.42 -7.70
N ARG A 171 -8.50 13.48 -8.54
CA ARG A 171 -9.40 12.52 -9.21
C ARG A 171 -10.34 11.80 -8.23
N PRO A 172 -9.90 11.31 -7.05
CA PRO A 172 -10.81 10.69 -6.08
C PRO A 172 -11.88 11.66 -5.56
N ALA A 173 -11.48 12.87 -5.15
CA ALA A 173 -12.40 13.90 -4.65
C ALA A 173 -13.43 14.31 -5.71
N PHE A 174 -12.98 14.43 -6.97
CA PHE A 174 -13.84 14.73 -8.11
C PHE A 174 -14.93 13.66 -8.31
N TRP A 175 -14.54 12.39 -8.39
CA TRP A 175 -15.51 11.30 -8.60
C TRP A 175 -16.44 11.13 -7.41
N LEU A 176 -15.97 11.35 -6.17
CA LEU A 176 -16.82 11.36 -4.98
C LEU A 176 -17.88 12.47 -5.06
N ALA A 177 -17.52 13.67 -5.53
CA ALA A 177 -18.47 14.75 -5.75
C ALA A 177 -19.50 14.42 -6.83
N VAL A 178 -19.05 13.90 -7.98
CA VAL A 178 -19.93 13.48 -9.08
C VAL A 178 -20.91 12.39 -8.60
N PHE A 179 -20.41 11.37 -7.92
CA PHE A 179 -21.23 10.28 -7.42
C PHE A 179 -22.24 10.75 -6.35
N SER A 180 -21.81 11.64 -5.45
CA SER A 180 -22.71 12.23 -4.44
C SER A 180 -23.84 13.05 -5.07
N LEU A 181 -23.51 13.84 -6.11
CA LEU A 181 -24.52 14.60 -6.86
C LEU A 181 -25.50 13.69 -7.60
N PHE A 182 -25.01 12.58 -8.17
CA PHE A 182 -25.86 11.57 -8.81
C PHE A 182 -26.84 10.93 -7.82
N LEU A 183 -26.34 10.43 -6.68
CA LEU A 183 -27.20 9.86 -5.62
C LEU A 183 -28.23 10.87 -5.11
N PHE A 184 -27.82 12.13 -4.95
CA PHE A 184 -28.71 13.20 -4.56
C PHE A 184 -29.82 13.41 -5.60
N ARG A 185 -29.48 13.43 -6.90
CA ARG A 185 -30.47 13.63 -7.94
C ARG A 185 -31.50 12.49 -7.96
N MET A 186 -31.05 11.26 -7.79
CA MET A 186 -31.91 10.07 -7.68
C MET A 186 -32.84 10.16 -6.47
N ALA A 187 -32.32 10.52 -5.30
CA ALA A 187 -33.12 10.68 -4.09
C ALA A 187 -34.19 11.78 -4.26
N SER A 188 -33.81 12.93 -4.86
CA SER A 188 -34.74 14.04 -5.12
C SER A 188 -35.86 13.65 -6.09
N LEU A 189 -35.54 12.90 -7.15
CA LEU A 189 -36.55 12.37 -8.08
C LEU A 189 -37.54 11.46 -7.34
N ARG A 190 -37.04 10.51 -6.55
CA ARG A 190 -37.88 9.59 -5.77
C ARG A 190 -38.82 10.34 -4.82
N GLU A 191 -38.34 11.38 -4.14
CA GLU A 191 -39.15 12.20 -3.25
C GLU A 191 -40.26 12.97 -4.01
N GLN A 192 -39.95 13.51 -5.18
CA GLN A 192 -40.93 14.19 -6.03
C GLN A 192 -42.05 13.24 -6.48
N VAL A 193 -41.70 12.02 -6.89
CA VAL A 193 -42.69 10.98 -7.25
C VAL A 193 -43.57 10.67 -6.05
N LEU A 194 -42.99 10.40 -4.88
CA LEU A 194 -43.74 10.05 -3.68
C LEU A 194 -44.69 11.18 -3.24
N LYS A 195 -44.24 12.44 -3.30
CA LYS A 195 -45.10 13.60 -3.00
C LYS A 195 -46.27 13.75 -3.97
N ARG A 196 -46.04 13.51 -5.27
CA ARG A 196 -47.12 13.55 -6.26
C ARG A 196 -48.16 12.46 -5.99
N LEU A 197 -47.73 11.22 -5.73
CA LEU A 197 -48.61 10.11 -5.40
C LEU A 197 -49.44 10.38 -4.13
N LEU A 198 -48.81 10.90 -3.07
CA LEU A 198 -49.51 11.26 -1.84
C LEU A 198 -50.52 12.38 -2.06
N ASN A 199 -50.18 13.42 -2.82
CA ASN A 199 -51.09 14.53 -3.13
C ASN A 199 -52.31 14.08 -3.96
N MET A 200 -52.12 13.16 -4.91
CA MET A 200 -53.24 12.60 -5.69
C MET A 200 -54.19 11.82 -4.78
N ARG A 201 -53.64 10.93 -3.96
CA ARG A 201 -54.41 10.14 -2.98
C ARG A 201 -55.16 11.03 -1.99
N GLU A 202 -54.53 12.10 -1.49
CA GLU A 202 -55.17 13.03 -0.57
C GLU A 202 -56.35 13.76 -1.24
N ARG A 203 -56.20 14.24 -2.48
CA ARG A 203 -57.28 14.91 -3.22
C ARG A 203 -58.46 13.97 -3.49
N GLU A 204 -58.19 12.70 -3.76
CA GLU A 204 -59.23 11.71 -4.00
C GLU A 204 -59.97 11.34 -2.73
N VAL A 205 -59.25 11.11 -1.63
CA VAL A 205 -59.84 10.83 -0.33
C VAL A 205 -60.70 12.02 0.13
N VAL A 206 -60.23 13.25 -0.07
CA VAL A 206 -61.01 14.46 0.26
C VAL A 206 -62.27 14.57 -0.60
N ARG A 207 -62.18 14.33 -1.91
CA ARG A 207 -63.35 14.33 -2.81
C ARG A 207 -64.35 13.25 -2.43
N ALA A 208 -63.92 12.00 -2.29
CA ALA A 208 -64.78 10.89 -1.91
C ALA A 208 -65.46 11.11 -0.54
N ARG A 209 -64.74 11.68 0.43
CA ARG A 209 -65.30 12.01 1.75
C ARG A 209 -66.35 13.12 1.68
N ASN A 210 -66.12 14.15 0.87
CA ASN A 210 -67.09 15.22 0.65
C ASN A 210 -68.35 14.72 -0.06
N ASP A 211 -68.18 13.87 -1.08
CA ASP A 211 -69.30 13.26 -1.81
C ASP A 211 -70.12 12.36 -0.89
N LEU A 212 -69.47 11.51 -0.08
CA LEU A 212 -70.14 10.66 0.89
C LEU A 212 -70.92 11.48 1.93
N LYS A 213 -70.35 12.60 2.42
CA LYS A 213 -71.00 13.49 3.36
C LYS A 213 -72.26 14.13 2.76
N ASN A 214 -72.19 14.57 1.51
CA ASN A 214 -73.32 15.15 0.79
C ASN A 214 -74.42 14.11 0.52
N LEU A 215 -74.03 12.88 0.14
CA LEU A 215 -74.95 11.78 -0.08
C LEU A 215 -75.66 11.33 1.20
N ASN A 216 -74.93 11.18 2.31
CA ASN A 216 -75.53 10.83 3.61
C ASN A 216 -76.50 11.92 4.09
N LYS A 217 -76.18 13.20 3.86
CA LYS A 217 -77.09 14.30 4.17
C LYS A 217 -78.41 14.18 3.39
N ARG A 218 -78.34 13.93 2.08
CA ARG A 218 -79.53 13.70 1.24
C ARG A 218 -80.34 12.49 1.64
N VAL A 219 -79.69 11.37 1.99
CA VAL A 219 -80.39 10.16 2.46
C VAL A 219 -81.08 10.41 3.80
N SER A 220 -80.46 11.16 4.70
CA SER A 220 -81.09 11.56 5.97
C SER A 220 -82.29 12.47 5.77
N GLU A 221 -82.20 13.43 4.83
CA GLU A 221 -83.31 14.33 4.48
C GLU A 221 -84.49 13.54 3.88
N LEU A 222 -84.20 12.59 3.00
CA LEU A 222 -85.20 11.73 2.35
C LEU A 222 -85.81 10.70 3.32
N GLY A 223 -85.04 10.15 4.27
CA GLY A 223 -85.54 9.21 5.28
C GLY A 223 -86.45 9.86 6.33
N GLY A 224 -86.34 11.19 6.52
CA GLY A 224 -87.26 11.97 7.35
C GLY A 224 -88.61 12.26 6.66
N ALA A 225 -88.63 12.27 5.32
CA ALA A 225 -89.84 12.42 4.51
C ALA A 225 -90.45 11.05 4.18
N LYS A 226 -90.90 10.32 5.21
CA LYS A 226 -91.61 9.05 5.06
C LYS A 226 -92.95 9.26 4.34
N GLU A 227 -92.96 9.09 3.01
CA GLU A 227 -93.90 8.17 2.30
C GLU A 227 -93.96 8.32 0.77
N ILE A 228 -93.27 9.25 0.09
CA ILE A 228 -93.55 9.48 -1.35
C ILE A 228 -92.47 9.08 -2.37
N ASN A 229 -91.18 8.91 -2.02
CA ASN A 229 -90.15 8.74 -3.08
C ASN A 229 -89.22 7.53 -2.91
N GLU A 230 -89.81 6.34 -2.80
CA GLU A 230 -89.09 5.05 -2.80
C GLU A 230 -88.27 4.85 -4.10
N GLU A 231 -88.74 5.38 -5.23
CA GLU A 231 -88.07 5.32 -6.52
C GLU A 231 -86.81 6.21 -6.58
N GLU A 232 -86.84 7.42 -5.98
CA GLU A 232 -85.66 8.27 -5.88
C GLU A 232 -84.62 7.70 -4.91
N LEU A 233 -85.06 7.04 -3.84
CA LEU A 233 -84.17 6.34 -2.90
C LEU A 233 -83.43 5.19 -3.61
N LEU A 234 -84.15 4.38 -4.39
CA LEU A 234 -83.57 3.31 -5.22
C LEU A 234 -82.60 3.87 -6.28
N LYS A 235 -82.93 5.02 -6.88
CA LYS A 235 -82.07 5.70 -7.85
C LYS A 235 -80.78 6.22 -7.20
N ALA A 236 -80.87 6.77 -5.99
CA ALA A 236 -79.72 7.19 -5.20
C ALA A 236 -78.82 6.00 -4.81
N GLN A 237 -79.41 4.87 -4.38
CA GLN A 237 -78.66 3.65 -4.08
C GLN A 237 -77.97 3.05 -5.32
N ARG A 238 -78.62 3.06 -6.48
CA ARG A 238 -77.99 2.64 -7.76
C ARG A 238 -76.84 3.55 -8.17
N ASN A 239 -76.97 4.86 -7.96
CA ASN A 239 -75.87 5.81 -8.22
C ASN A 239 -74.69 5.60 -7.26
N ILE A 240 -74.93 5.28 -5.98
CA ILE A 240 -73.88 4.88 -5.03
C ILE A 240 -73.18 3.60 -5.50
N LYS A 241 -73.93 2.61 -6.00
CA LYS A 241 -73.35 1.37 -6.54
C LYS A 241 -72.53 1.61 -7.82
N LYS A 242 -73.01 2.47 -8.73
CA LYS A 242 -72.25 2.90 -9.92
C LYS A 242 -70.99 3.67 -9.55
N LEU A 243 -71.06 4.59 -8.59
CA LEU A 243 -69.88 5.30 -8.09
C LEU A 243 -68.88 4.36 -7.45
N ARG A 244 -69.31 3.34 -6.68
CA ARG A 244 -68.42 2.29 -6.15
C ARG A 244 -67.73 1.47 -7.27
N LEU A 245 -68.44 1.22 -8.37
CA LEU A 245 -67.88 0.56 -9.56
C LEU A 245 -66.93 1.47 -10.34
N SER A 246 -67.24 2.75 -10.52
CA SER A 246 -66.33 3.73 -11.13
C SER A 246 -65.09 3.98 -10.25
N LEU A 247 -65.23 3.96 -8.92
CA LEU A 247 -64.12 4.04 -7.96
C LEU A 247 -63.19 2.81 -8.07
N LYS A 248 -63.77 1.65 -8.44
CA LYS A 248 -63.02 0.43 -8.73
C LYS A 248 -62.35 0.50 -10.11
N ASN A 249 -62.96 1.15 -11.09
CA ASN A 249 -62.35 1.35 -12.43
C ASN A 249 -61.31 2.49 -12.47
N THR A 250 -61.33 3.46 -11.54
CA THR A 250 -60.21 4.42 -11.38
C THR A 250 -58.92 3.73 -10.95
N HIS A 251 -59.01 2.59 -10.26
CA HIS A 251 -57.86 1.72 -9.98
C HIS A 251 -57.17 1.24 -11.26
N ASP A 252 -57.91 1.07 -12.35
CA ASP A 252 -57.37 0.63 -13.65
C ASP A 252 -56.69 1.79 -14.41
N ILE A 253 -57.16 3.04 -14.22
CA ILE A 253 -56.51 4.25 -14.76
C ILE A 253 -55.20 4.54 -14.01
N ASP A 254 -55.19 4.35 -12.69
CA ASP A 254 -53.98 4.43 -11.86
C ASP A 254 -52.98 3.34 -12.25
N GLN A 255 -53.44 2.13 -12.58
CA GLN A 255 -52.58 1.06 -13.10
C GLN A 255 -51.93 1.44 -14.44
N TYR A 256 -52.64 2.15 -15.31
CA TYR A 256 -52.08 2.64 -16.56
C TYR A 256 -50.99 3.70 -16.33
N GLU A 257 -51.22 4.70 -15.47
CA GLU A 257 -50.19 5.71 -15.15
C GLU A 257 -49.01 5.13 -14.36
N ILE A 258 -49.25 4.17 -13.45
CA ILE A 258 -48.20 3.40 -12.78
C ILE A 258 -47.38 2.62 -13.81
N SER A 259 -48.02 1.91 -14.74
CA SER A 259 -47.30 1.15 -15.79
C SER A 259 -46.50 2.05 -16.73
N HIS A 260 -47.01 3.26 -17.03
CA HIS A 260 -46.30 4.24 -17.84
C HIS A 260 -45.05 4.77 -17.12
N LEU A 261 -45.17 5.11 -15.83
CA LEU A 261 -44.05 5.60 -15.01
C LEU A 261 -43.05 4.49 -14.65
N GLU A 262 -43.52 3.26 -14.45
CA GLU A 262 -42.67 2.08 -14.33
C GLU A 262 -41.88 1.86 -15.62
N GLY A 263 -42.50 2.06 -16.80
CA GLY A 263 -41.81 2.04 -18.09
C GLY A 263 -40.77 3.16 -18.27
N GLU A 264 -41.02 4.37 -17.74
CA GLU A 264 -40.01 5.45 -17.72
C GLU A 264 -38.84 5.12 -16.78
N LEU A 265 -39.13 4.57 -15.59
CA LEU A 265 -38.13 4.12 -14.64
C LEU A 265 -37.31 2.94 -15.19
N GLU A 266 -37.95 2.03 -15.92
CA GLU A 266 -37.30 0.89 -16.56
C GLU A 266 -36.39 1.36 -17.70
N LYS A 267 -36.80 2.35 -18.50
CA LYS A 267 -35.92 3.00 -19.50
C LYS A 267 -34.71 3.69 -18.87
N GLU A 268 -34.88 4.42 -17.77
CA GLU A 268 -33.74 5.03 -17.06
C GLU A 268 -32.84 3.98 -16.38
N ASN A 269 -33.41 2.90 -15.84
CA ASN A 269 -32.64 1.77 -15.32
C ASN A 269 -31.89 1.04 -16.43
N GLN A 270 -32.49 0.91 -17.61
CA GLN A 270 -31.86 0.30 -18.78
C GLN A 270 -30.72 1.17 -19.30
N PHE A 271 -30.89 2.50 -19.31
CA PHE A 271 -29.81 3.44 -19.59
C PHE A 271 -28.69 3.37 -18.53
N ALA A 272 -29.03 3.19 -17.26
CA ALA A 272 -28.04 2.98 -16.20
C ALA A 272 -27.30 1.64 -16.36
N LEU A 273 -28.00 0.59 -16.77
CA LEU A 273 -27.41 -0.71 -17.11
C LEU A 273 -26.50 -0.61 -18.34
N GLU A 274 -26.87 0.16 -19.36
CA GLU A 274 -26.03 0.47 -20.51
C GLU A 274 -24.76 1.22 -20.08
N LEU A 275 -24.86 2.21 -19.17
CA LEU A 275 -23.69 2.90 -18.61
C LEU A 275 -22.82 1.99 -17.72
N ILE A 276 -23.42 1.03 -17.02
CA ILE A 276 -22.71 0.02 -16.23
C ILE A 276 -22.00 -0.94 -17.17
N GLN A 277 -22.66 -1.43 -18.23
CA GLN A 277 -22.07 -2.27 -19.26
C GLN A 277 -20.97 -1.54 -20.03
N GLU A 278 -21.16 -0.27 -20.37
CA GLU A 278 -20.14 0.54 -21.03
C GLU A 278 -18.94 0.76 -20.10
N ASN A 279 -19.16 0.97 -18.79
CA ASN A 279 -18.08 0.95 -17.79
C ASN A 279 -17.42 -0.42 -17.65
N GLU A 280 -18.17 -1.51 -17.77
CA GLU A 280 -17.66 -2.86 -17.69
C GLU A 280 -16.82 -3.19 -18.93
N ASP A 281 -17.27 -2.78 -20.12
CA ASP A 281 -16.55 -2.85 -21.38
C ASP A 281 -15.31 -1.95 -21.37
N LEU A 282 -15.40 -0.73 -20.83
CA LEU A 282 -14.25 0.13 -20.56
C LEU A 282 -13.29 -0.52 -19.56
N SER A 283 -13.79 -1.23 -18.54
CA SER A 283 -12.97 -1.98 -17.60
C SER A 283 -12.29 -3.17 -18.27
N VAL A 284 -12.97 -3.84 -19.21
CA VAL A 284 -12.43 -4.96 -20.01
C VAL A 284 -11.40 -4.44 -21.00
N GLN A 285 -11.65 -3.29 -21.64
CA GLN A 285 -10.70 -2.59 -22.50
C GLN A 285 -9.50 -2.10 -21.69
N LEU A 286 -9.69 -1.56 -20.48
CA LEU A 286 -8.61 -1.20 -19.57
C LEU A 286 -7.83 -2.44 -19.10
N ARG A 287 -8.48 -3.57 -18.85
CA ARG A 287 -7.81 -4.85 -18.57
C ARG A 287 -7.09 -5.40 -19.79
N ALA A 288 -7.60 -5.18 -21.00
CA ALA A 288 -6.97 -5.57 -22.27
C ALA A 288 -5.76 -4.68 -22.57
N ILE A 289 -5.87 -3.38 -22.32
CA ILE A 289 -4.77 -2.40 -22.36
C ILE A 289 -3.76 -2.80 -21.29
N GLN A 290 -4.14 -2.99 -20.01
CA GLN A 290 -3.24 -3.47 -18.97
C GLN A 290 -2.61 -4.81 -19.32
N LYS A 291 -3.32 -5.76 -19.94
CA LYS A 291 -2.74 -7.02 -20.44
C LYS A 291 -1.79 -6.77 -21.60
N ALA A 292 -2.06 -5.83 -22.49
CA ALA A 292 -1.19 -5.44 -23.59
C ALA A 292 0.05 -4.68 -23.09
N THR A 293 -0.09 -3.80 -22.09
CA THR A 293 0.99 -3.13 -21.37
C THR A 293 1.79 -4.16 -20.60
N LEU A 294 1.18 -5.10 -19.87
CA LEU A 294 1.86 -6.23 -19.23
C LEU A 294 2.51 -7.17 -20.24
N LYS A 295 1.98 -7.31 -21.46
CA LYS A 295 2.59 -8.10 -22.54
C LYS A 295 3.76 -7.35 -23.16
N LYS A 296 3.69 -6.01 -23.23
CA LYS A 296 4.76 -5.11 -23.66
C LYS A 296 5.84 -5.00 -22.59
N ASP A 297 5.50 -4.97 -21.31
CA ASP A 297 6.40 -5.05 -20.15
C ASP A 297 6.97 -6.45 -19.99
N ARG A 298 6.23 -7.52 -20.35
CA ARG A 298 6.78 -8.88 -20.48
C ARG A 298 7.66 -9.02 -21.70
N GLN A 299 7.44 -8.23 -22.75
CA GLN A 299 8.32 -8.21 -23.92
C GLN A 299 9.59 -7.42 -23.57
N ILE A 300 9.47 -6.26 -22.92
CA ILE A 300 10.59 -5.49 -22.36
C ILE A 300 11.33 -6.34 -21.31
N ARG A 301 10.64 -7.07 -20.43
CA ARG A 301 11.26 -8.03 -19.50
C ARG A 301 11.85 -9.25 -20.21
N LYS A 302 11.31 -9.70 -21.34
CA LYS A 302 11.92 -10.75 -22.15
C LYS A 302 13.16 -10.25 -22.88
N ASP A 303 13.13 -8.99 -23.31
CA ASP A 303 14.24 -8.31 -23.96
C ASP A 303 15.34 -7.99 -22.91
N GLU A 304 14.96 -7.67 -21.66
CA GLU A 304 15.82 -7.57 -20.47
C GLU A 304 16.28 -8.94 -19.96
N GLU A 305 15.45 -10.00 -20.04
CA GLU A 305 15.81 -11.40 -19.74
C GLU A 305 16.77 -11.96 -20.80
N THR A 306 16.71 -11.53 -22.06
CA THR A 306 17.77 -11.82 -23.04
C THR A 306 19.07 -11.07 -22.74
N LEU A 307 19.00 -9.93 -22.04
CA LEU A 307 20.16 -9.26 -21.44
C LEU A 307 20.67 -10.00 -20.18
N ASP A 308 19.76 -10.52 -19.35
CA ASP A 308 20.04 -11.28 -18.11
C ASP A 308 20.46 -12.75 -18.38
N TYR A 309 20.15 -13.30 -19.55
CA TYR A 309 20.67 -14.57 -20.05
C TYR A 309 22.19 -14.49 -20.28
N GLY A 310 22.72 -13.30 -20.55
CA GLY A 310 24.17 -13.04 -20.53
C GLY A 310 24.77 -13.20 -19.13
N LEU A 311 24.09 -12.68 -18.10
CA LEU A 311 24.51 -12.69 -16.68
C LEU A 311 24.34 -14.06 -15.98
N THR A 312 23.40 -14.91 -16.42
CA THR A 312 23.21 -16.26 -15.86
C THR A 312 24.33 -17.23 -16.26
N THR A 313 24.90 -17.08 -17.45
CA THR A 313 26.10 -17.84 -17.87
C THR A 313 27.29 -17.56 -16.95
N GLU A 314 27.40 -16.34 -16.43
CA GLU A 314 28.46 -15.92 -15.53
C GLU A 314 28.26 -16.42 -14.09
N LYS A 315 27.01 -16.45 -13.59
CA LYS A 315 26.67 -17.09 -12.29
C LYS A 315 26.93 -18.60 -12.29
N ILE A 316 26.60 -19.32 -13.37
CA ILE A 316 26.91 -20.75 -13.50
C ILE A 316 28.43 -20.97 -13.61
N ARG A 317 29.15 -20.08 -14.32
CA ARG A 317 30.61 -20.09 -14.41
C ARG A 317 31.31 -19.82 -13.07
N ILE A 318 30.79 -18.90 -12.25
CA ILE A 318 31.29 -18.61 -10.89
C ILE A 318 31.01 -19.78 -9.94
N LYS A 319 29.82 -20.39 -10.00
CA LYS A 319 29.48 -21.59 -9.22
C LYS A 319 30.43 -22.75 -9.52
N ASN A 320 30.77 -22.97 -10.78
CA ASN A 320 31.75 -23.98 -11.21
C ASN A 320 33.18 -23.60 -10.80
N LYS A 321 33.57 -22.32 -10.88
CA LYS A 321 34.91 -21.86 -10.44
C LYS A 321 35.14 -21.98 -8.93
N ILE A 322 34.13 -21.72 -8.08
CA ILE A 322 34.25 -21.89 -6.63
C ILE A 322 34.38 -23.38 -6.26
N TYR A 323 33.59 -24.23 -6.94
CA TYR A 323 33.68 -25.68 -6.77
C TYR A 323 35.02 -26.24 -7.24
N GLU A 324 35.54 -25.78 -8.38
CA GLU A 324 36.88 -26.13 -8.87
C GLU A 324 38.00 -25.62 -7.94
N ALA A 325 37.88 -24.40 -7.42
CA ALA A 325 38.86 -23.82 -6.49
C ALA A 325 38.95 -24.59 -5.16
N LEU A 326 37.84 -25.16 -4.69
CA LEU A 326 37.80 -25.99 -3.48
C LEU A 326 38.24 -27.44 -3.73
N SER A 327 37.84 -28.05 -4.86
CA SER A 327 38.12 -29.45 -5.17
C SER A 327 39.52 -29.71 -5.73
N LYS A 328 40.12 -28.73 -6.44
CA LYS A 328 41.43 -28.89 -7.11
C LYS A 328 42.61 -28.29 -6.34
N ASN A 329 42.36 -27.63 -5.20
CA ASN A 329 43.43 -27.00 -4.43
C ASN A 329 43.91 -27.91 -3.29
N PRO A 330 45.11 -28.51 -3.38
CA PRO A 330 45.63 -29.46 -2.38
C PRO A 330 45.95 -28.80 -1.03
N SER A 331 45.93 -27.46 -0.95
CA SER A 331 46.19 -26.71 0.28
C SER A 331 44.96 -26.48 1.17
N ILE A 332 43.78 -26.94 0.72
CA ILE A 332 42.51 -26.84 1.46
C ILE A 332 42.24 -28.16 2.18
N THR A 333 41.97 -28.07 3.47
CA THR A 333 41.85 -29.26 4.33
C THR A 333 40.43 -29.80 4.25
N ASN A 334 40.27 -31.01 3.70
CA ASN A 334 39.00 -31.75 3.66
C ASN A 334 38.96 -32.80 4.76
N HIS A 335 37.80 -32.95 5.41
CA HIS A 335 37.62 -33.86 6.54
C HIS A 335 36.84 -35.10 6.12
N ASN A 336 37.52 -36.25 6.11
CA ASN A 336 36.89 -37.54 5.84
C ASN A 336 36.37 -38.15 7.15
N GLY A 337 35.17 -37.76 7.57
CA GLY A 337 34.54 -38.26 8.79
C GLY A 337 33.09 -37.84 8.95
N LEU A 338 32.40 -38.42 9.93
CA LEU A 338 31.06 -37.96 10.35
C LEU A 338 31.19 -36.62 11.09
N ILE A 339 30.29 -35.69 10.82
CA ILE A 339 30.24 -34.39 11.51
C ILE A 339 29.98 -34.64 13.00
N LYS A 340 30.84 -34.13 13.88
CA LYS A 340 30.60 -34.23 15.33
C LYS A 340 29.54 -33.20 15.73
N VAL A 341 28.48 -33.64 16.40
CA VAL A 341 27.36 -32.76 16.80
C VAL A 341 27.30 -32.61 18.32
N TYR A 342 27.54 -31.40 18.82
CA TYR A 342 27.54 -31.08 20.24
C TYR A 342 26.30 -30.25 20.59
N GLN A 343 25.32 -30.91 21.21
CA GLN A 343 24.01 -30.35 21.48
C GLN A 343 23.97 -29.59 22.82
N GLY A 344 23.33 -28.42 22.84
CA GLY A 344 23.04 -27.63 24.04
C GLY A 344 21.74 -28.06 24.76
N LYS A 345 21.26 -27.26 25.73
CA LYS A 345 20.02 -27.54 26.50
C LYS A 345 18.73 -27.12 25.77
N HIS A 346 17.68 -27.92 25.99
CA HIS A 346 16.25 -27.81 25.59
C HIS A 346 15.89 -27.28 24.18
N HIS A 347 16.16 -26.03 23.80
CA HIS A 347 15.66 -25.44 22.53
C HIS A 347 16.71 -25.40 21.40
N SER A 348 18.00 -25.21 21.69
CA SER A 348 19.05 -25.16 20.66
C SER A 348 19.36 -26.52 20.03
N LYS A 349 19.00 -27.61 20.72
CA LYS A 349 19.22 -29.01 20.30
C LYS A 349 18.59 -29.31 18.94
N THR A 350 17.35 -28.86 18.70
CA THR A 350 16.60 -29.17 17.48
C THR A 350 17.18 -28.42 16.27
N PHE A 351 17.57 -27.16 16.45
CA PHE A 351 18.16 -26.35 15.38
C PHE A 351 19.56 -26.85 14.99
N VAL A 352 20.42 -27.16 15.97
CA VAL A 352 21.75 -27.75 15.73
C VAL A 352 21.64 -29.08 14.97
N GLN A 353 20.65 -29.92 15.28
CA GLN A 353 20.39 -31.15 14.52
C GLN A 353 19.93 -30.88 13.08
N GLN A 354 19.11 -29.85 12.86
CA GLN A 354 18.69 -29.47 11.50
C GLN A 354 19.88 -29.00 10.66
N VAL A 355 20.75 -28.16 11.25
CA VAL A 355 21.99 -27.69 10.63
C VAL A 355 22.89 -28.87 10.25
N ALA A 356 23.16 -29.78 11.19
CA ALA A 356 23.99 -30.95 10.94
C ALA A 356 23.40 -31.85 9.83
N ARG A 357 22.09 -32.13 9.87
CA ARG A 357 21.40 -32.91 8.83
C ARG A 357 21.47 -32.25 7.45
N ALA A 358 21.40 -30.93 7.37
CA ALA A 358 21.49 -30.22 6.10
C ALA A 358 22.90 -30.29 5.49
N LEU A 359 23.94 -30.28 6.32
CA LEU A 359 25.33 -30.47 5.89
C LEU A 359 25.59 -31.92 5.46
N ASP A 360 25.08 -32.90 6.21
CA ASP A 360 25.25 -34.34 5.92
C ASP A 360 24.55 -34.81 4.63
N LYS A 361 23.52 -34.08 4.16
CA LYS A 361 22.82 -34.40 2.89
C LYS A 361 23.71 -34.30 1.66
N ASN A 362 24.83 -33.58 1.73
CA ASN A 362 25.75 -33.38 0.62
C ASN A 362 27.16 -33.81 1.05
N THR A 363 27.68 -34.87 0.43
CA THR A 363 28.99 -35.44 0.78
C THR A 363 30.12 -34.42 0.70
N PHE A 364 30.06 -33.50 -0.27
CA PHE A 364 31.03 -32.42 -0.41
C PHE A 364 30.94 -31.42 0.75
N LEU A 365 29.74 -30.99 1.14
CA LEU A 365 29.57 -30.06 2.27
C LEU A 365 30.01 -30.69 3.60
N ARG A 366 29.72 -31.98 3.77
CA ARG A 366 30.18 -32.75 4.94
C ARG A 366 31.70 -32.74 5.08
N GLU A 367 32.42 -32.84 3.97
CA GLU A 367 33.89 -32.81 3.97
C GLU A 367 34.48 -31.43 4.29
N GLN A 368 33.68 -30.35 4.20
CA GLN A 368 34.13 -28.99 4.47
C GLN A 368 34.06 -28.59 5.95
N VAL A 369 33.49 -29.43 6.82
CA VAL A 369 33.17 -29.06 8.21
C VAL A 369 33.64 -30.13 9.19
N MET A 370 34.07 -29.71 10.39
CA MET A 370 34.51 -30.64 11.43
C MET A 370 33.40 -31.00 12.42
N ALA A 371 32.64 -30.00 12.85
CA ALA A 371 31.67 -30.14 13.92
C ALA A 371 30.58 -29.06 13.88
N VAL A 372 29.47 -29.33 14.55
CA VAL A 372 28.40 -28.35 14.80
C VAL A 372 28.13 -28.26 16.30
N TYR A 373 28.20 -27.05 16.84
CA TYR A 373 27.99 -26.74 18.25
C TYR A 373 26.74 -25.89 18.44
N SER A 374 26.12 -25.99 19.61
CA SER A 374 25.14 -25.01 20.07
C SER A 374 25.85 -23.74 20.54
N ILE A 375 25.33 -22.58 20.18
CA ILE A 375 25.80 -21.28 20.70
C ILE A 375 24.65 -20.47 21.27
N ARG A 376 24.98 -19.46 22.09
CA ARG A 376 23.99 -18.48 22.55
C ARG A 376 23.50 -17.66 21.35
N TYR A 377 22.19 -17.50 21.27
CA TYR A 377 21.58 -16.71 20.21
C TYR A 377 21.90 -15.21 20.37
N ASN A 378 22.25 -14.55 19.27
CA ASN A 378 22.46 -13.10 19.23
C ASN A 378 21.37 -12.46 18.35
N ARG A 379 20.44 -11.73 18.98
CA ARG A 379 19.30 -11.09 18.29
C ARG A 379 19.73 -10.09 17.22
N ARG A 380 20.87 -9.40 17.40
CA ARG A 380 21.39 -8.41 16.43
C ARG A 380 21.90 -9.06 15.13
N LEU A 381 22.20 -10.36 15.18
CA LEU A 381 22.69 -11.14 14.06
C LEU A 381 21.61 -12.08 13.48
N ARG A 382 20.34 -11.88 13.83
CA ARG A 382 19.19 -12.64 13.31
C ARG A 382 19.23 -12.71 11.78
N GLY A 383 19.10 -13.93 11.25
CA GLY A 383 19.10 -14.17 9.81
C GLY A 383 20.48 -14.14 9.15
N LYS A 384 21.57 -14.15 9.94
CA LYS A 384 22.93 -14.07 9.42
C LYS A 384 23.73 -15.35 9.70
N MET A 385 24.66 -15.65 8.79
CA MET A 385 25.76 -16.58 8.99
C MET A 385 27.06 -15.77 9.11
N VAL A 386 27.70 -15.78 10.26
CA VAL A 386 28.88 -14.96 10.55
C VAL A 386 30.11 -15.85 10.67
N VAL A 387 31.08 -15.64 9.77
CA VAL A 387 32.39 -16.30 9.80
C VAL A 387 33.31 -15.53 10.73
N LEU A 388 33.85 -16.19 11.75
CA LEU A 388 34.75 -15.58 12.74
C LEU A 388 35.76 -16.61 13.26
N MET A 389 36.88 -16.15 13.79
CA MET A 389 37.87 -17.05 14.41
C MET A 389 37.39 -17.45 15.80
N ASP A 390 37.29 -18.75 16.07
CA ASP A 390 37.04 -19.27 17.40
C ASP A 390 38.30 -19.16 18.26
N GLU A 391 38.20 -18.47 19.38
CA GLU A 391 39.37 -18.12 20.20
C GLU A 391 40.04 -19.35 20.82
N HIS A 392 39.28 -20.42 21.06
CA HIS A 392 39.74 -21.65 21.69
C HIS A 392 40.42 -22.60 20.71
N SER A 393 39.76 -22.94 19.61
CA SER A 393 40.31 -23.86 18.60
C SER A 393 41.30 -23.19 17.64
N LYS A 394 41.31 -21.85 17.57
CA LYS A 394 42.00 -21.04 16.54
C LYS A 394 41.53 -21.33 15.11
N ASN A 395 40.49 -22.14 14.94
CA ASN A 395 39.85 -22.36 13.66
C ASN A 395 38.80 -21.29 13.42
N TYR A 396 38.57 -20.95 12.16
CA TYR A 396 37.40 -20.19 11.75
C TYR A 396 36.16 -21.05 11.82
N VAL A 397 35.08 -20.44 12.30
CA VAL A 397 33.77 -21.03 12.46
C VAL A 397 32.72 -20.17 11.77
N ALA A 398 31.58 -20.75 11.41
CA ALA A 398 30.41 -20.05 10.91
C ALA A 398 29.25 -20.13 11.91
N ASN A 399 28.93 -19.01 12.55
CA ASN A 399 27.83 -18.87 13.48
C ASN A 399 26.53 -18.51 12.75
N ILE A 400 25.49 -19.31 12.92
CA ILE A 400 24.19 -19.15 12.29
C ILE A 400 23.17 -18.78 13.35
N TYR A 401 22.41 -17.71 13.10
CA TYR A 401 21.33 -17.24 13.97
C TYR A 401 20.00 -17.29 13.22
N ASP A 402 19.08 -18.14 13.68
CA ASP A 402 17.83 -18.41 12.95
C ASP A 402 16.90 -17.18 12.86
N TYR A 403 16.00 -17.20 11.86
CA TYR A 403 15.01 -16.15 11.65
C TYR A 403 13.85 -16.21 12.62
N CYS A 404 13.47 -17.35 13.22
CA CYS A 404 12.10 -17.48 13.72
C CYS A 404 11.88 -17.16 15.20
N ASP A 405 12.88 -17.23 16.10
CA ASP A 405 12.70 -16.94 17.55
C ASP A 405 14.03 -16.71 18.32
N GLU A 406 13.99 -16.01 19.46
CA GLU A 406 15.14 -15.86 20.38
C GLU A 406 15.52 -17.21 21.01
N GLY A 407 16.72 -17.73 20.71
CA GLY A 407 17.26 -18.94 21.36
C GLY A 407 17.92 -19.97 20.44
N PHE A 408 17.86 -19.79 19.11
CA PHE A 408 18.34 -20.78 18.13
C PHE A 408 19.63 -20.33 17.43
N GLY A 409 20.78 -20.66 18.02
CA GLY A 409 22.10 -20.42 17.44
C GLY A 409 22.89 -21.72 17.24
N ALA A 410 23.57 -21.84 16.10
CA ALA A 410 24.47 -22.95 15.81
C ALA A 410 25.82 -22.46 15.28
N GLN A 411 26.91 -23.08 15.68
CA GLN A 411 28.27 -22.80 15.20
C GLN A 411 28.76 -23.99 14.39
N ILE A 412 29.21 -23.75 13.18
CA ILE A 412 29.83 -24.76 12.30
C ILE A 412 31.34 -24.54 12.34
N ASP A 413 32.10 -25.53 12.77
CA ASP A 413 33.56 -25.50 12.69
C ASP A 413 34.02 -25.85 11.27
N LEU A 414 34.72 -24.91 10.62
CA LEU A 414 35.17 -25.01 9.23
C LEU A 414 36.56 -25.66 9.11
N GLY A 415 37.21 -25.98 10.24
CA GLY A 415 38.45 -26.75 10.29
C GLY A 415 39.65 -26.09 9.61
N THR A 416 39.66 -24.75 9.53
CA THR A 416 40.76 -23.99 8.92
C THR A 416 41.12 -22.77 9.75
N THR A 417 42.41 -22.45 9.81
CA THR A 417 42.94 -21.24 10.45
C THR A 417 43.07 -20.07 9.47
N LYS A 418 42.67 -20.25 8.19
CA LYS A 418 42.79 -19.24 7.13
C LYS A 418 41.43 -18.64 6.80
N ILE A 419 41.30 -17.32 6.94
CA ILE A 419 40.03 -16.61 6.71
C ILE A 419 39.48 -16.80 5.29
N TRP A 420 40.35 -16.75 4.27
CA TRP A 420 39.91 -16.91 2.88
C TRP A 420 39.33 -18.31 2.62
N GLU A 421 39.91 -19.35 3.24
CA GLU A 421 39.42 -20.73 3.13
C GLU A 421 38.08 -20.86 3.86
N ALA A 422 37.96 -20.24 5.04
CA ALA A 422 36.72 -20.18 5.80
C ALA A 422 35.58 -19.50 5.03
N CYS A 423 35.85 -18.36 4.40
CA CYS A 423 34.90 -17.65 3.56
C CYS A 423 34.44 -18.49 2.36
N LEU A 424 35.37 -19.19 1.70
CA LEU A 424 35.03 -20.11 0.60
C LEU A 424 34.15 -21.26 1.09
N LYS A 425 34.50 -21.90 2.22
CA LYS A 425 33.72 -22.98 2.83
C LYS A 425 32.31 -22.50 3.21
N ALA A 426 32.17 -21.35 3.86
CA ALA A 426 30.86 -20.78 4.23
C ALA A 426 30.01 -20.40 3.01
N LYS A 427 30.62 -19.77 2.00
CA LYS A 427 29.94 -19.43 0.73
C LYS A 427 29.48 -20.69 -0.02
N CYS A 428 30.24 -21.78 0.07
CA CYS A 428 29.86 -23.07 -0.46
C CYS A 428 28.62 -23.65 0.26
N ILE A 429 28.62 -23.62 1.60
CA ILE A 429 27.49 -24.08 2.44
C ILE A 429 26.19 -23.36 2.06
N ILE A 430 26.23 -22.02 1.92
CA ILE A 430 25.07 -21.21 1.52
C ILE A 430 24.58 -21.57 0.12
N ASN A 431 25.49 -21.75 -0.84
CA ASN A 431 25.13 -21.97 -2.23
C ASN A 431 24.63 -23.39 -2.53
N LEU A 432 25.11 -24.39 -1.79
CA LEU A 432 24.84 -25.81 -2.08
C LEU A 432 23.73 -26.43 -1.21
N SER A 433 23.24 -25.73 -0.18
CA SER A 433 22.14 -26.22 0.65
C SER A 433 21.04 -25.16 0.77
N ASP A 434 19.82 -25.54 0.38
CA ASP A 434 18.65 -24.65 0.41
C ASP A 434 18.33 -24.14 1.82
N MET A 435 18.69 -24.90 2.87
CA MET A 435 18.52 -24.46 4.25
C MET A 435 19.30 -23.17 4.52
N PHE A 436 20.48 -23.01 3.91
CA PHE A 436 21.39 -21.92 4.23
C PHE A 436 21.27 -20.72 3.29
N LYS A 437 20.62 -20.88 2.12
CA LYS A 437 20.41 -19.80 1.13
C LYS A 437 19.70 -18.57 1.69
N LYS A 438 18.88 -18.75 2.72
CA LYS A 438 18.16 -17.66 3.38
C LYS A 438 19.04 -16.78 4.26
N TYR A 439 20.25 -17.21 4.63
CA TYR A 439 21.11 -16.44 5.54
C TYR A 439 22.06 -15.52 4.78
N GLU A 440 22.20 -14.28 5.26
CA GLU A 440 23.20 -13.33 4.78
C GLU A 440 24.58 -13.71 5.34
N LEU A 441 25.57 -13.93 4.47
CA LEU A 441 26.95 -14.21 4.88
C LEU A 441 27.65 -12.93 5.32
N ARG A 442 28.22 -12.94 6.53
CA ARG A 442 29.13 -11.90 7.02
C ARG A 442 30.44 -12.51 7.46
N VAL A 443 31.51 -11.74 7.35
CA VAL A 443 32.85 -12.11 7.80
C VAL A 443 33.26 -11.11 8.87
N HIS A 444 33.72 -11.59 10.02
CA HIS A 444 34.19 -10.76 11.10
C HIS A 444 35.71 -10.76 11.10
N GLU A 445 36.30 -9.67 10.64
CA GLU A 445 37.74 -9.43 10.66
C GLU A 445 38.06 -8.59 11.91
N ASN A 446 38.64 -9.25 12.93
CA ASN A 446 39.17 -8.67 14.17
C ASN A 446 38.18 -8.08 15.20
N GLY A 447 38.02 -8.80 16.31
CA GLY A 447 38.36 -8.28 17.65
C GLY A 447 37.29 -7.58 18.48
N ASP A 448 36.43 -6.72 17.93
CA ASP A 448 35.55 -5.88 18.75
C ASP A 448 34.06 -6.13 18.44
N VAL A 449 33.23 -6.11 19.49
CA VAL A 449 31.75 -6.29 19.50
C VAL A 449 31.22 -7.73 19.70
N LEU A 450 31.92 -8.58 20.46
CA LEU A 450 31.26 -9.63 21.26
C LEU A 450 31.37 -9.43 22.78
N ASN A 451 32.12 -8.42 23.23
CA ASN A 451 32.22 -8.03 24.63
C ASN A 451 31.43 -6.75 24.92
N GLU A 452 30.11 -6.84 24.91
CA GLU A 452 29.29 -6.02 25.81
C GLU A 452 28.24 -6.95 26.43
N LEU A 453 28.47 -7.26 27.70
CA LEU A 453 27.58 -7.96 28.63
C LEU A 453 26.32 -7.15 28.91
#